data_AF-A0A2H5Z7X4-F1
#
_entry.id   AF-A0A2H5Z7X4-F1
#
_cell.length_a   1.000
_cell.length_b   1.000
_cell.length_c   1.000
_cell.angle_alpha   90.00
_cell.angle_beta   90.00
_cell.angle_gamma   90.00
#
_symmetry.space_group_name_H-M   'P 1'
#
loop_
_entity.id
_entity.type
_entity.pdbx_description
1 polymer ?
#
loop_
_entity_poly.entity_id
_entity_poly.type
_entity_poly.pdbx_seq_one_letter_code
_entity_poly.pdbx_strand_id
1 'polypeptide(L)' 'MEAGDLEAAARAIGDAISTLDRAAAKGVIHKNNAARRKSRLMKRFNALVKARLQQQQQQQTS' A
#
# COMPACT_ATOMS: atom_id res chain seq x y z
N MET A 1 -12.33 1.62 -10.22
CA MET A 1 -12.02 1.21 -8.84
C MET A 1 -12.69 2.22 -7.93
N GLU A 2 -13.78 1.79 -7.29
CA GLU A 2 -14.61 2.66 -6.46
C GLU A 2 -13.89 3.04 -5.15
N ALA A 3 -14.47 3.94 -4.34
CA ALA A 3 -13.91 4.29 -3.03
C ALA A 3 -13.63 3.07 -2.14
N GLY A 4 -14.48 2.05 -2.21
CA GLY A 4 -14.34 0.81 -1.45
C GLY A 4 -13.08 0.01 -1.78
N ASP A 5 -12.56 0.10 -3.01
CA ASP A 5 -11.34 -0.64 -3.41
C ASP A 5 -10.09 -0.10 -2.73
N LEU A 6 -10.02 1.23 -2.50
CA LEU A 6 -8.87 1.83 -1.83
C LEU A 6 -8.83 1.48 -0.35
N GLU A 7 -10.00 1.41 0.28
CA GLU A 7 -10.10 1.05 1.69
C GLU A 7 -9.79 -0.44 1.91
N ALA A 8 -10.30 -1.30 1.02
CA ALA A 8 -9.94 -2.71 0.98
C ALA A 8 -8.44 -2.91 0.71
N ALA A 9 -7.87 -2.14 -0.22
CA ALA A 9 -6.44 -2.15 -0.49
C ALA A 9 -5.61 -1.69 0.73
N ALA A 10 -6.05 -0.65 1.44
CA ALA A 10 -5.38 -0.18 2.64
C ALA A 10 -5.34 -1.26 3.74
N ARG A 11 -6.47 -1.95 3.96
CA ARG A 11 -6.56 -3.07 4.92
C ARG A 11 -5.66 -4.23 4.51
N ALA A 12 -5.75 -4.67 3.25
CA ALA A 12 -4.93 -5.76 2.72
C ALA A 12 -3.41 -5.46 2.81
N ILE A 13 -3.02 -4.20 2.62
CA ILE A 13 -1.63 -3.75 2.78
C ILE A 13 -1.20 -3.80 4.24
N GLY A 14 -2.05 -3.39 5.18
CA GLY A 14 -1.79 -3.52 6.61
C GLY A 14 -1.52 -4.97 7.02
N ASP A 15 -2.38 -5.89 6.58
CA ASP A 15 -2.23 -7.32 6.87
C ASP A 15 -0.96 -7.92 6.24
N ALA A 16 -0.65 -7.52 5.01
CA ALA A 16 0.57 -7.94 4.33
C ALA A 16 1.83 -7.44 5.06
N ILE A 17 1.83 -6.19 5.54
CA ILE A 17 2.95 -5.62 6.30
C ILE A 17 3.14 -6.36 7.62
N SER A 18 2.06 -6.58 8.37
CA SER A 18 2.08 -7.34 9.63
C SER A 18 2.62 -8.75 9.42
N THR A 19 2.25 -9.40 8.32
CA THR A 19 2.74 -10.74 7.98
C THR A 19 4.23 -10.74 7.60
N LEU A 20 4.68 -9.74 6.84
CA LEU A 20 6.10 -9.56 6.52
C LEU A 20 6.94 -9.31 7.77
N ASP A 21 6.43 -8.55 8.73
CA ASP A 21 7.11 -8.29 9.99
C ASP A 21 7.22 -9.53 10.85
N ARG A 22 6.13 -10.29 10.98
CA ARG A 22 6.15 -11.58 11.68
C ARG A 22 7.12 -12.56 11.02
N ALA A 23 7.18 -12.60 9.69
CA ALA A 23 8.13 -13.43 8.96
C ALA A 23 9.59 -12.99 9.18
N ALA A 24 9.84 -11.67 9.26
CA ALA A 24 11.17 -11.15 9.55
C ALA A 24 11.60 -11.43 10.99
N ALA A 25 10.69 -11.26 11.96
CA ALA A 25 10.94 -11.54 13.37
C ALA A 25 11.24 -13.03 13.61
N LYS A 26 10.59 -13.92 12.87
CA LYS A 26 10.84 -15.37 12.90
C LYS A 26 12.08 -15.80 12.10
N GLY A 27 12.80 -14.88 11.47
CA GLY A 27 13.98 -15.17 10.65
C GLY A 27 13.69 -15.85 9.30
N VAL A 28 12.42 -16.01 8.92
CA VAL A 28 12.02 -16.63 7.64
C VAL A 28 12.48 -15.77 6.46
N ILE A 29 12.48 -14.44 6.63
CA ILE A 29 13.00 -13.49 5.66
C ILE A 29 13.94 -12.49 6.34
N HIS A 30 14.98 -12.06 5.63
CA HIS A 30 15.88 -11.03 6.16
C HIS A 30 15.14 -9.69 6.33
N LYS A 31 15.49 -8.91 7.37
CA LYS A 31 14.90 -7.58 7.66
C LYS A 31 14.89 -6.64 6.44
N ASN A 32 15.97 -6.63 5.66
CA ASN A 32 16.07 -5.82 4.44
C ASN A 32 15.13 -6.33 3.33
N ASN A 33 14.89 -7.64 3.24
CA ASN A 33 13.95 -8.20 2.26
C ASN A 33 12.53 -7.80 2.64
N ALA A 34 12.17 -7.88 3.92
CA ALA A 34 10.89 -7.41 4.43
C ALA A 34 10.70 -5.91 4.14
N ALA A 35 11.67 -5.07 4.50
CA ALA A 35 11.64 -3.63 4.26
C ALA A 35 11.46 -3.27 2.77
N ARG A 36 12.19 -3.96 1.86
CA ARG A 36 12.03 -3.75 0.41
C ARG A 36 10.62 -4.11 -0.08
N ARG A 37 10.05 -5.22 0.42
CA ARG A 37 8.68 -5.64 0.05
C ARG A 37 7.63 -4.64 0.55
N LYS A 38 7.77 -4.16 1.78
CA LYS A 38 6.91 -3.09 2.33
C LYS A 38 6.99 -1.81 1.50
N SER A 39 8.20 -1.35 1.19
CA SER A 39 8.42 -0.13 0.39
C SER A 39 7.77 -0.23 -0.98
N ARG A 40 7.90 -1.37 -1.66
CA ARG A 40 7.25 -1.62 -2.96
C ARG A 40 5.73 -1.57 -2.87
N LEU A 41 5.16 -2.18 -1.83
CA LEU A 41 3.72 -2.22 -1.62
C LEU A 41 3.15 -0.81 -1.37
N MET A 42 3.79 -0.07 -0.47
CA MET A 42 3.41 1.31 -0.15
C MET A 42 3.58 2.26 -1.34
N LYS A 43 4.64 2.11 -2.14
CA LYS A 43 4.82 2.92 -3.37
C LYS A 43 3.66 2.75 -4.34
N ARG A 44 3.20 1.51 -4.55
CA ARG A 44 2.06 1.23 -5.45
C ARG A 44 0.77 1.84 -4.92
N PHE A 45 0.50 1.68 -3.64
CA PHE A 45 -0.69 2.27 -3.01
C PHE A 45 -0.69 3.79 -3.07
N ASN A 46 0.43 4.43 -2.72
CA ASN A 46 0.56 5.87 -2.77
C ASN A 46 0.38 6.42 -4.20
N ALA A 47 0.86 5.69 -5.21
CA ALA A 47 0.64 6.05 -6.61
C ALA A 47 -0.85 6.00 -6.98
N LEU A 48 -1.58 4.96 -6.55
CA LEU A 48 -3.02 4.84 -6.78
C LEU A 48 -3.81 5.95 -6.06
N VAL A 49 -3.47 6.24 -4.80
CA VAL A 49 -4.09 7.33 -4.02
C VAL A 49 -3.83 8.68 -4.68
N LYS A 50 -2.60 8.95 -5.11
CA LYS A 50 -2.24 10.19 -5.80
C LYS A 50 -3.00 10.35 -7.11
N ALA A 51 -3.11 9.29 -7.91
CA ALA A 51 -3.86 9.30 -9.17
C ALA A 51 -5.34 9.66 -8.92
N ARG A 52 -5.96 9.11 -7.88
CA ARG A 52 -7.34 9.45 -7.51
C ARG A 52 -7.49 10.90 -7.04
N LEU A 53 -6.58 11.38 -6.19
CA LEU A 53 -6.56 12.78 -5.74
C LEU A 53 -6.48 13.75 -6.93
N GLN A 54 -5.65 13.44 -7.92
CA GLN A 54 -5.52 14.24 -9.13
C GLN A 54 -6.80 14.23 -9.98
N GLN A 55 -7.46 13.07 -10.11
CA GLN A 55 -8.75 12.96 -10.81
C GLN A 55 -9.86 13.77 -10.14
N GLN A 56 -9.89 13.83 -8.81
CA GLN A 56 -10.88 14.61 -8.06
C GLN A 56 -10.68 16.12 -8.25
N GLN A 57 -9.43 16.59 -8.26
CA GLN A 57 -9.12 18.00 -8.45
C GLN A 57 -9.52 18.51 -9.85
N GLN A 58 -9.33 17.70 -10.90
CA GLN A 58 -9.71 18.07 -12.28
C GLN A 58 -11.23 18.23 -12.46
N GLN A 59 -12.03 17.51 -11.68
CA GLN A 59 -13.49 17.57 -11.74
C GLN A 59 -14.08 18.80 -11.03
N GLN A 60 -13.31 19.46 -10.15
CA GLN A 60 -13.76 20.64 -9.40
C GLN A 60 -13.41 21.97 -10.10
N THR A 61 -12.44 21.94 -11.02
CA THR A 61 -11.99 23.12 -11.77
C THR A 61 -12.66 23.28 -13.14
N SER A 62 -13.68 22.47 -13.42
CA SER A 62 -14.49 22.48 -14.65
C SER A 62 -15.95 22.75 -14.27
#